data_AF-A0A8D8TKP0-F1
#
_entry.id   AF-A0A8D8TKP0-F1
#
_cell.length_a   1.000
_cell.length_b   1.000
_cell.length_c   1.000
_cell.angle_alpha   90.00
_cell.angle_beta   90.00
_cell.angle_gamma   90.00
#
_symmetry.space_group_name_H-M   'P 1'
#
loop_
_entity.id
_entity.type
_entity.pdbx_description
1 polymer ?
#
loop_
_entity_poly.entity_id
_entity_poly.type
_entity_poly.pdbx_seq_one_letter_code
_entity_poly.pdbx_strand_id
1 'polypeptide(L)'
;MITLISFQLLLQNPVETPKLAAFGELISPGRESLIVIKPIINKSSPNIASSEPELRQCLFNKERTLRFYRHYTQRNCILECEANFTLSFCQCVMYFMPSK
;
A
#
# COMPACT_ATOMS: atom_id res chain seq x y z
N MET A 1 -30.85 -16.60 7.72
CA MET A 1 -29.73 -15.79 7.19
C MET A 1 -29.01 -15.18 8.38
N ILE A 2 -27.86 -15.73 8.78
CA ILE A 2 -27.09 -15.24 9.93
C ILE A 2 -26.29 -14.03 9.46
N THR A 3 -26.66 -12.84 9.90
CA THR A 3 -25.83 -11.63 9.72
C THR A 3 -24.70 -11.67 10.74
N LEU A 4 -23.47 -11.92 10.29
CA LEU A 4 -22.28 -11.75 11.12
C LEU A 4 -22.04 -10.25 11.28
N ILE A 5 -22.25 -9.74 12.50
CA ILE A 5 -21.97 -8.34 12.86
C ILE A 5 -20.56 -8.29 13.44
N SER A 6 -19.67 -7.54 12.78
CA SER A 6 -18.28 -7.36 13.19
C SER A 6 -17.73 -6.03 12.67
N PHE A 7 -16.72 -5.49 13.34
CA PHE A 7 -15.95 -4.38 12.82
C PHE A 7 -14.72 -4.89 12.06
N GLN A 8 -14.22 -4.14 11.09
CA GLN A 8 -12.96 -4.42 10.40
C GLN A 8 -11.90 -3.42 10.83
N LEU A 9 -10.73 -3.92 11.22
CA LEU A 9 -9.56 -3.14 11.59
C LEU A 9 -8.43 -3.42 10.59
N LEU A 10 -7.80 -2.37 10.07
CA LEU A 10 -6.63 -2.48 9.21
C LEU A 10 -5.49 -1.63 9.77
N LEU A 11 -4.32 -2.23 9.96
CA LEU A 11 -3.08 -1.53 10.27
C LEU A 11 -2.21 -1.47 9.01
N GLN A 12 -1.98 -0.27 8.50
CA GLN A 12 -1.18 -0.08 7.29
C GLN A 12 -0.39 1.23 7.32
N ASN A 13 0.62 1.31 6.47
CA ASN A 13 1.40 2.52 6.23
C ASN A 13 0.50 3.67 5.72
N PRO A 14 0.52 4.86 6.35
CA PRO A 14 -0.34 5.98 5.97
C PRO A 14 -0.06 6.56 4.58
N VAL A 15 1.07 6.23 3.93
CA VAL A 15 1.35 6.69 2.56
C VAL A 15 0.76 5.78 1.48
N GLU A 16 0.13 4.67 1.86
CA GLU A 16 -0.49 3.71 0.96
C GLU A 16 -2.01 3.75 1.06
N THR A 17 -2.70 3.50 -0.04
CA THR A 17 -4.16 3.40 -0.04
C THR A 17 -4.63 2.15 0.74
N PRO A 18 -5.53 2.29 1.74
CA PRO A 18 -5.97 1.16 2.55
C PRO A 18 -6.79 0.16 1.73
N LYS A 19 -6.47 -1.14 1.82
CA LYS A 19 -7.26 -2.22 1.21
C LYS A 19 -7.91 -3.10 2.28
N LEU A 20 -8.98 -2.60 2.89
CA LEU A 20 -9.75 -3.28 3.94
C LEU A 20 -10.23 -4.68 3.52
N ALA A 21 -10.73 -4.82 2.29
CA ALA A 21 -11.25 -6.10 1.79
C ALA A 21 -10.21 -7.23 1.71
N ALA A 22 -8.92 -6.89 1.63
CA ALA A 22 -7.85 -7.88 1.47
C ALA A 22 -7.10 -8.17 2.78
N PHE A 23 -7.01 -7.19 3.70
CA PHE A 23 -6.11 -7.26 4.86
C PHE A 23 -6.76 -6.83 6.18
N GLY A 24 -8.08 -6.62 6.20
CA GLY A 24 -8.80 -6.24 7.41
C GLY A 24 -8.95 -7.43 8.38
N GLU A 25 -8.66 -7.19 9.65
CA GLU A 25 -8.93 -8.09 10.77
C GLU A 25 -10.32 -7.86 11.34
N LEU A 26 -11.01 -8.93 11.73
CA LEU A 26 -12.37 -8.84 12.27
C LEU A 26 -12.36 -8.69 13.78
N ILE A 27 -13.08 -7.69 14.27
CA ILE A 27 -13.26 -7.40 15.69
C ILE A 27 -14.71 -7.66 16.08
N SER A 28 -14.89 -8.47 17.14
CA SER A 28 -16.20 -8.83 17.65
C SER A 28 -16.86 -7.64 18.36
N PRO A 29 -18.16 -7.37 18.11
CA PRO A 29 -18.89 -6.34 18.84
C PRO A 29 -19.14 -6.77 20.30
N GLY A 30 -19.33 -5.80 21.20
CA GLY A 30 -19.72 -6.04 22.59
C GLY A 30 -18.62 -6.61 23.49
N ARG A 31 -17.37 -6.62 23.03
CA ARG A 31 -16.20 -7.01 23.83
C ARG A 31 -15.10 -5.96 23.73
N GLU A 32 -14.36 -5.78 24.81
CA GLU A 32 -13.12 -5.02 24.78
C GLU A 32 -12.04 -5.84 24.08
N SER A 33 -11.36 -5.25 23.09
CA SER A 33 -10.30 -5.89 22.32
C SER A 33 -9.00 -5.11 22.50
N LEU A 34 -8.02 -5.71 23.18
CA LEU A 34 -6.68 -5.14 23.33
C LEU A 34 -5.79 -5.57 22.16
N ILE A 35 -5.40 -4.60 21.32
CA ILE A 35 -4.55 -4.84 20.15
C ILE A 35 -3.16 -4.28 20.42
N VAL A 36 -2.17 -5.16 20.59
CA VAL A 36 -0.78 -4.78 20.82
C VAL A 36 -0.04 -4.69 19.49
N ILE A 37 0.40 -3.49 19.12
CA ILE A 37 1.12 -3.23 17.87
C ILE A 37 2.62 -3.27 18.14
N LYS A 38 3.35 -4.14 17.44
CA LYS A 38 4.82 -4.23 17.48
C LYS A 38 5.40 -3.93 16.09
N PRO A 39 5.75 -2.68 15.77
CA PRO A 39 6.27 -2.34 14.45
C PRO A 39 7.68 -2.87 14.25
N ILE A 40 7.95 -3.42 13.06
CA ILE A 40 9.30 -3.77 12.60
C ILE A 40 9.66 -2.79 11.50
N ILE A 41 10.69 -1.97 11.72
CA ILE A 41 11.12 -0.94 10.76
C ILE A 41 12.50 -1.30 10.24
N ASN A 42 12.56 -1.71 8.98
CA ASN A 42 13.82 -1.98 8.28
C ASN A 42 14.24 -0.73 7.51
N LYS A 43 15.37 -0.13 7.90
CA LYS A 43 15.96 1.00 7.18
C LYS A 43 17.20 0.54 6.44
N SER A 44 17.34 0.99 5.21
CA SER A 44 18.55 0.82 4.42
C SER A 44 19.72 1.59 5.03
N SER A 45 20.93 1.02 4.97
CA SER A 45 22.16 1.76 5.26
C SER A 45 22.35 2.91 4.27
N PRO A 46 22.79 4.12 4.71
CA PRO A 46 23.06 5.23 3.80
C PRO A 46 24.08 4.90 2.70
N ASN A 47 25.02 4.00 2.99
CA ASN A 47 26.08 3.61 2.06
C ASN A 47 25.56 2.82 0.86
N ILE A 48 24.38 2.19 0.95
CA ILE A 48 23.79 1.48 -0.19
C ILE A 48 23.13 2.44 -1.19
N ALA A 49 23.00 3.73 -0.85
CA ALA A 49 22.45 4.72 -1.76
C ALA A 49 23.41 5.11 -2.88
N SER A 50 24.71 4.79 -2.75
CA SER A 50 25.70 5.02 -3.80
C SER A 50 25.78 3.86 -4.80
N SER A 51 25.27 2.68 -4.49
CA SER A 51 25.26 1.56 -5.43
C SER A 51 24.11 1.69 -6.43
N GLU A 52 24.38 1.28 -7.66
CA GLU A 52 23.42 1.34 -8.76
C GLU A 52 22.12 0.60 -8.42
N PRO A 53 20.95 1.17 -8.77
CA PRO A 53 19.65 0.55 -8.52
C PRO A 53 19.54 -0.88 -9.05
N GLU A 54 20.12 -1.20 -10.22
CA GLU A 54 20.06 -2.56 -10.78
C GLU A 54 20.76 -3.58 -9.89
N LEU A 55 21.87 -3.19 -9.25
CA LEU A 55 22.67 -4.09 -8.42
C LEU A 55 21.96 -4.41 -7.09
N ARG A 56 21.28 -3.42 -6.50
CA ARG A 56 20.58 -3.58 -5.21
C ARG A 56 19.10 -3.95 -5.34
N GLN A 57 18.56 -3.97 -6.55
CA GLN A 57 17.19 -4.41 -6.87
C GLN A 57 16.08 -3.71 -6.07
N CYS A 58 16.33 -2.49 -5.63
CA CYS A 58 15.45 -1.69 -4.78
C CYS A 58 15.54 -0.22 -5.20
N LEU A 59 14.48 0.55 -4.98
CA LEU A 59 14.44 1.97 -5.31
C LEU A 59 14.18 2.82 -4.07
N PHE A 60 14.92 3.92 -3.97
CA PHE A 60 14.71 5.00 -3.02
C PHE A 60 13.64 5.96 -3.54
N ASN A 61 13.03 6.67 -2.59
CA ASN A 61 11.96 7.63 -2.88
C ASN A 61 12.36 8.74 -3.87
N LYS A 62 13.65 9.04 -4.02
CA LYS A 62 14.16 10.08 -4.93
C LYS A 62 14.45 9.58 -6.34
N GLU A 63 14.55 8.26 -6.53
CA GLU A 63 14.99 7.66 -7.81
C GLU A 63 13.82 7.36 -8.74
N ARG A 64 12.64 7.17 -8.16
CA ARG A 64 11.40 6.98 -8.91
C ARG A 64 10.35 7.95 -8.43
N THR A 65 9.98 8.88 -9.29
CA THR A 65 8.80 9.71 -9.11
C THR A 65 7.57 8.95 -9.63
N LEU A 66 6.50 9.01 -8.85
CA LEU A 66 5.18 8.49 -9.23
C LEU A 66 4.31 9.68 -9.62
N ARG A 67 3.43 9.52 -10.61
CA ARG A 67 2.54 10.58 -11.08
C ARG A 67 1.46 10.90 -10.06
N PHE A 68 0.87 9.88 -9.43
CA PHE A 68 -0.30 10.04 -8.57
C PHE A 68 0.02 9.98 -7.08
N TYR A 69 1.25 9.60 -6.72
CA TYR A 69 1.67 9.41 -5.34
C TYR A 69 2.88 10.26 -5.00
N ARG A 70 2.86 10.87 -3.81
CA ARG A 70 3.96 11.74 -3.33
C ARG A 70 5.19 10.96 -2.87
N HIS A 71 4.97 9.73 -2.43
CA HIS A 71 6.01 8.83 -1.94
C HIS A 71 5.97 7.51 -2.71
N TYR A 72 7.12 7.10 -3.20
CA TYR A 72 7.38 5.76 -3.71
C TYR A 72 7.25 4.75 -2.59
N THR A 73 6.31 3.83 -2.79
CA THR A 73 6.32 2.49 -2.20
C THR A 73 6.13 1.50 -3.34
N GLN A 74 6.52 0.25 -3.13
CA GLN A 74 6.27 -0.82 -4.11
C GLN A 74 4.77 -0.90 -4.45
N ARG A 75 3.91 -0.74 -3.45
CA ARG A 75 2.44 -0.78 -3.60
C ARG A 75 1.94 0.35 -4.50
N ASN A 76 2.37 1.58 -4.23
CA ASN A 76 1.95 2.76 -5.00
C ASN A 76 2.43 2.66 -6.46
N CYS A 77 3.64 2.15 -6.68
CA CYS A 77 4.19 1.93 -8.01
C CYS A 77 3.36 0.90 -8.81
N ILE A 78 3.02 -0.23 -8.20
CA ILE A 78 2.20 -1.27 -8.84
C ILE A 78 0.79 -0.75 -9.16
N LEU A 79 0.15 -0.04 -8.23
CA LEU A 79 -1.19 0.53 -8.46
C LEU A 79 -1.21 1.55 -9.60
N GLU A 80 -0.19 2.41 -9.67
CA GLU A 80 -0.04 3.34 -10.79
C GLU A 80 0.22 2.61 -12.12
N CYS A 81 1.02 1.54 -12.10
CA CYS A 81 1.25 0.69 -13.27
C CYS A 81 -0.05 0.03 -13.77
N GLU A 82 -0.81 -0.57 -12.86
CA GLU A 82 -2.10 -1.19 -13.16
C GLU A 82 -3.11 -0.17 -13.69
N ALA A 83 -3.17 1.03 -13.10
CA ALA A 83 -4.04 2.11 -13.55
C ALA A 83 -3.66 2.57 -14.96
N ASN A 84 -2.37 2.79 -15.22
CA ASN A 84 -1.88 3.19 -16.54
C ASN A 84 -2.15 2.12 -17.61
N PHE A 85 -1.95 0.84 -17.28
CA PHE A 85 -2.24 -0.28 -18.18
C PHE A 85 -3.73 -0.39 -18.50
N THR A 86 -4.58 -0.30 -17.46
CA THR A 86 -6.04 -0.38 -17.64
C THR A 86 -6.54 0.82 -18.45
N LEU A 87 -6.02 2.01 -18.20
CA LEU A 87 -6.39 3.21 -18.95
C LEU A 87 -5.98 3.10 -20.43
N SER A 88 -4.78 2.60 -20.73
CA SER A 88 -4.32 2.49 -22.13
C SER A 88 -5.11 1.42 -22.91
N PHE A 89 -5.40 0.28 -22.29
CA PHE A 89 -6.07 -0.85 -22.94
C PHE A 89 -7.61 -0.71 -22.97
N CYS A 90 -8.21 -0.36 -21.83
CA CYS A 90 -9.67 -0.31 -21.65
C CYS A 90 -10.27 1.10 -21.78
N GLN A 91 -9.44 2.16 -21.83
CA GLN A 91 -9.89 3.56 -21.81
C GLN A 91 -10.68 3.94 -20.54
N CYS A 92 -10.52 3.18 -19.46
CA CYS A 92 -11.13 3.43 -18.16
C CYS A 92 -10.25 2.91 -17.02
N VAL A 93 -10.57 3.29 -15.78
CA VAL A 93 -9.88 2.86 -14.56
C VAL A 93 -10.90 2.49 -13.49
N MET A 94 -10.52 1.64 -12.54
CA MET A 94 -11.40 1.31 -11.41
C MET A 94 -11.53 2.50 -10.45
N TYR A 95 -12.66 2.59 -9.73
CA TYR A 95 -12.95 3.74 -8.86
C TYR A 95 -11.90 3.97 -7.75
N PHE A 96 -11.22 2.91 -7.31
CA PHE A 96 -10.18 2.96 -6.28
C PHE A 96 -8.77 3.19 -6.84
N MET A 97 -8.61 3.14 -8.17
CA MET A 97 -7.33 3.36 -8.82
C MET A 97 -7.04 4.85 -8.96
N PRO A 98 -5.76 5.25 -8.92
CA PRO A 98 -5.38 6.63 -9.15
C PRO A 98 -5.71 7.05 -10.60
N SER A 99 -6.37 8.20 -10.78
CA SER A 99 -6.88 8.60 -12.11
C SER A 99 -6.92 10.10 -12.41
N LYS A 100 -6.40 10.97 -11.54
CA LYS A 100 -6.20 12.40 -11.81
C LYS A 100 -4.91 12.92 -11.20
#